data_AF-E1NR33-F1
#
_entry.id   AF-E1NR33-F1
#
_cell.length_a   1.000
_cell.length_b   1.000
_cell.length_c   1.000
_cell.angle_alpha   90.00
_cell.angle_beta   90.00
_cell.angle_gamma   90.00
#
_symmetry.space_group_name_H-M   'P 1'
#
loop_
_entity.id
_entity.type
_entity.pdbx_description
1 polymer ?
#
loop_
_entity_poly.entity_id
_entity_poly.type
_entity_poly.pdbx_seq_one_letter_code
_entity_poly.pdbx_strand_id
1 'polypeptide(L)'
;MMQKLQRFGAAMFVPVLLFSFAGIVVALGCLFNNATIFGSLASPTTGWYKVWDTISAGGWTVFNQECLLFVVGLPIGLANKSHGRAAMESLITYLTFNYFVGAMLSHWGAFFGVPNFNKITITANATNGV
;
A
#
# COMPACT_ATOMS: atom_id res chain seq x y z
N MET A 1 6.80 28.95 -10.25
CA MET A 1 6.61 27.86 -9.26
C MET A 1 5.27 27.16 -9.39
N MET A 2 4.16 27.88 -9.61
CA MET A 2 2.82 27.28 -9.78
C MET A 2 2.74 26.12 -10.79
N GLN A 3 3.35 26.26 -11.98
CA GLN A 3 3.35 25.18 -12.99
C GLN A 3 4.04 23.89 -12.53
N LYS A 4 5.08 23.98 -11.69
CA LYS A 4 5.78 22.78 -11.17
C LYS A 4 4.90 22.04 -10.15
N LEU A 5 4.21 22.79 -9.29
CA LEU A 5 3.26 22.24 -8.33
C LEU A 5 2.04 21.62 -9.03
N GLN A 6 1.51 22.29 -10.06
CA GLN A 6 0.41 21.77 -10.86
C GLN A 6 0.80 20.49 -11.60
N ARG A 7 2.01 20.44 -12.16
CA ARG A 7 2.55 19.24 -12.81
C ARG A 7 2.76 18.08 -11.82
N PHE A 8 3.22 18.38 -10.61
CA PHE A 8 3.31 17.40 -9.53
C PHE A 8 1.92 16.86 -9.15
N GLY A 9 0.94 17.72 -8.93
CA GLY A 9 -0.44 17.30 -8.67
C GLY A 9 -1.05 16.47 -9.81
N ALA A 10 -0.78 16.85 -11.07
CA ALA A 10 -1.21 16.09 -12.23
C ALA A 10 -0.55 14.71 -12.31
N ALA A 11 0.74 14.58 -11.95
CA ALA A 11 1.43 13.30 -11.91
C ALA A 11 0.90 12.37 -10.79
N MET A 12 0.44 12.93 -9.67
CA MET A 12 -0.16 12.16 -8.57
C MET A 12 -1.58 11.66 -8.88
N PHE A 13 -2.26 12.23 -9.87
CA PHE A 13 -3.62 11.82 -10.23
C PHE A 13 -3.70 10.36 -10.67
N VAL A 14 -2.72 9.87 -11.45
CA VAL A 14 -2.72 8.51 -11.98
C VAL A 14 -2.69 7.44 -10.87
N PRO A 15 -1.78 7.51 -9.88
CA PRO A 15 -1.85 6.65 -8.69
C PRO A 15 -3.19 6.74 -7.93
N VAL A 16 -3.69 7.97 -7.72
CA VAL A 16 -4.91 8.20 -6.91
C VAL A 16 -6.15 7.57 -7.55
N LEU A 17 -6.24 7.47 -8.87
CA LEU A 17 -7.35 6.79 -9.54
C LEU A 17 -7.50 5.33 -9.13
N LEU A 18 -6.39 4.64 -8.81
CA LEU A 18 -6.41 3.25 -8.36
C LEU A 18 -7.00 3.13 -6.95
N PHE A 19 -6.95 4.20 -6.14
CA PHE A 19 -7.53 4.23 -4.80
C PHE A 19 -9.06 4.20 -4.85
N SER A 20 -9.68 4.85 -5.84
CA SER A 20 -11.13 4.82 -6.00
C SER A 20 -11.64 3.40 -6.28
N PHE A 21 -10.96 2.67 -7.18
CA PHE A 21 -11.30 1.29 -7.46
C PHE A 21 -11.07 0.39 -6.23
N ALA A 22 -9.88 0.44 -5.63
CA ALA A 22 -9.54 -0.34 -4.45
C ALA A 22 -10.49 -0.07 -3.28
N GLY A 23 -10.84 1.20 -3.06
CA GLY A 23 -11.76 1.63 -2.02
C GLY A 23 -13.18 1.07 -2.21
N ILE A 24 -13.70 1.06 -3.44
CA ILE A 24 -15.01 0.45 -3.73
C ILE A 24 -14.97 -1.06 -3.50
N VAL A 25 -13.92 -1.74 -3.94
CA VAL A 25 -13.77 -3.20 -3.77
C VAL A 25 -13.72 -3.56 -2.28
N VAL A 26 -12.92 -2.84 -1.49
CA VAL A 26 -12.83 -3.03 -0.04
C VAL A 26 -14.18 -2.71 0.63
N ALA A 27 -14.85 -1.62 0.25
CA ALA A 27 -16.14 -1.25 0.81
C ALA A 27 -17.22 -2.31 0.54
N LEU A 28 -17.25 -2.88 -0.67
CA LEU A 28 -18.15 -3.97 -1.01
C LEU A 28 -17.80 -5.24 -0.21
N GLY A 29 -16.51 -5.60 -0.10
CA GLY A 29 -16.07 -6.71 0.73
C GLY A 29 -16.50 -6.57 2.20
N CYS A 30 -16.31 -5.39 2.79
CA CYS A 30 -16.76 -5.08 4.14
C CYS A 30 -18.28 -5.13 4.29
N LEU A 31 -19.04 -4.66 3.28
CA LEU A 31 -20.50 -4.69 3.29
C LEU A 31 -21.03 -6.13 3.26
N PHE A 32 -20.51 -6.94 2.33
CA PHE A 32 -20.97 -8.33 2.15
C PHE A 32 -20.49 -9.29 3.24
N ASN A 33 -19.41 -8.95 3.95
CA ASN A 33 -18.94 -9.65 5.15
C ASN A 33 -19.55 -9.10 6.45
N ASN A 34 -20.50 -8.16 6.39
CA ASN A 34 -21.11 -7.61 7.59
C ASN A 34 -22.19 -8.54 8.16
N ALA A 35 -21.91 -9.13 9.32
CA ALA A 35 -22.84 -10.02 10.02
C ALA A 35 -24.16 -9.34 10.46
N THR A 36 -24.18 -8.02 10.61
CA THR A 36 -25.40 -7.27 10.95
C THR A 36 -26.39 -7.23 9.78
N ILE A 37 -25.89 -7.26 8.54
CA ILE A 37 -26.71 -7.15 7.32
C ILE A 37 -27.01 -8.54 6.75
N PHE A 38 -26.02 -9.43 6.72
CA PHE A 38 -26.12 -10.75 6.09
C PHE A 38 -26.23 -11.92 7.08
N GLY A 39 -26.24 -11.66 8.39
CA GLY A 39 -26.45 -12.68 9.41
C GLY A 39 -25.39 -13.80 9.36
N SER A 40 -25.84 -15.06 9.43
CA SER A 40 -24.96 -16.24 9.45
C SER A 40 -24.19 -16.48 8.14
N LEU A 41 -24.61 -15.91 7.01
CA LEU A 41 -23.89 -16.01 5.74
C LEU A 41 -22.53 -15.29 5.78
N ALA A 42 -22.45 -14.21 6.55
CA ALA A 42 -21.23 -13.44 6.78
C ALA A 42 -20.37 -13.97 7.94
N SER A 43 -20.64 -15.19 8.43
CA SER A 43 -19.76 -15.86 9.39
C SER A 43 -18.43 -16.23 8.73
N PRO A 44 -17.27 -16.09 9.42
CA PRO A 44 -15.95 -16.45 8.91
C PRO A 44 -15.80 -17.90 8.42
N THR A 45 -16.68 -18.78 8.88
CA THR A 45 -16.71 -20.20 8.52
C THR A 45 -17.41 -20.47 7.20
N THR A 46 -18.19 -19.54 6.68
CA THR A 46 -19.04 -19.73 5.50
C THR A 46 -18.26 -19.51 4.20
N GLY A 47 -18.60 -20.25 3.14
CA GLY A 47 -18.00 -20.07 1.81
C GLY A 47 -18.20 -18.67 1.23
N TRP A 48 -19.34 -18.03 1.53
CA TRP A 48 -19.64 -16.64 1.17
C TRP A 48 -18.61 -15.66 1.73
N TYR A 49 -18.36 -15.70 3.05
CA TYR A 49 -17.38 -14.84 3.70
C TYR A 49 -15.99 -15.01 3.07
N LYS A 50 -15.55 -16.26 2.85
CA LYS A 50 -14.23 -16.54 2.27
C LYS A 50 -14.05 -15.96 0.87
N VAL A 51 -15.10 -15.96 0.04
CA VAL A 51 -15.04 -15.35 -1.30
C VAL A 51 -14.86 -13.84 -1.19
N TRP A 52 -15.70 -13.16 -0.39
CA TRP A 52 -15.64 -11.71 -0.26
C TRP A 52 -14.40 -11.23 0.50
N ASP A 53 -13.91 -12.00 1.45
CA ASP A 53 -12.65 -11.77 2.14
C ASP A 53 -11.46 -11.89 1.18
N THR A 54 -11.46 -12.89 0.29
CA THR A 54 -10.44 -13.02 -0.76
C THR A 54 -10.46 -11.82 -1.71
N ILE A 55 -11.64 -11.36 -2.13
CA ILE A 55 -11.80 -10.17 -2.98
C ILE A 55 -11.31 -8.91 -2.25
N SER A 56 -11.67 -8.77 -0.96
CA SER A 56 -11.25 -7.64 -0.13
C SER A 56 -9.73 -7.61 0.05
N ALA A 57 -9.08 -8.77 0.26
CA ALA A 57 -7.63 -8.88 0.31
C ALA A 57 -6.96 -8.37 -0.99
N GLY A 58 -7.56 -8.67 -2.14
CA GLY A 58 -7.16 -8.08 -3.42
C GLY A 58 -7.26 -6.55 -3.42
N GLY A 59 -8.40 -6.01 -2.97
CA GLY A 59 -8.61 -4.55 -2.85
C GLY A 59 -7.62 -3.86 -1.92
N TRP A 60 -7.27 -4.48 -0.79
CA TRP A 60 -6.29 -3.96 0.16
C TRP A 60 -4.87 -3.87 -0.40
N THR A 61 -4.55 -4.59 -1.47
CA THR A 61 -3.21 -4.59 -2.08
C THR A 61 -2.73 -3.19 -2.45
N VAL A 62 -3.61 -2.34 -2.99
CA VAL A 62 -3.26 -0.99 -3.42
C VAL A 62 -2.88 -0.09 -2.23
N PHE A 63 -3.58 -0.24 -1.11
CA PHE A 63 -3.30 0.51 0.12
C PHE A 63 -2.05 -0.03 0.82
N ASN A 64 -1.88 -1.36 0.87
CA ASN A 64 -0.69 -1.99 1.46
C ASN A 64 0.60 -1.69 0.69
N GLN A 65 0.49 -1.41 -0.61
CA GLN A 65 1.63 -1.10 -1.49
C GLN A 65 1.59 0.34 -2.00
N GLU A 66 0.96 1.26 -1.25
CA GLU A 66 0.80 2.66 -1.64
C GLU A 66 2.16 3.33 -1.94
N CYS A 67 3.20 3.04 -1.16
CA CYS A 67 4.53 3.57 -1.36
C CYS A 67 5.10 3.15 -2.72
N LEU A 68 4.98 1.88 -3.10
CA LEU A 68 5.45 1.38 -4.39
C LEU A 68 4.66 1.98 -5.55
N LEU A 69 3.34 2.13 -5.37
CA LEU A 69 2.45 2.74 -6.35
C LEU A 69 2.89 4.17 -6.67
N PHE A 70 3.16 4.98 -5.65
CA PHE A 70 3.65 6.34 -5.84
C PHE A 70 5.08 6.38 -6.35
N VAL A 71 5.97 5.50 -5.86
CA VAL A 71 7.37 5.54 -6.29
C VAL A 71 7.54 5.24 -7.77
N VAL A 72 6.69 4.40 -8.34
CA VAL A 72 6.67 4.13 -9.79
C VAL A 72 5.85 5.19 -10.53
N GLY A 73 4.68 5.56 -10.02
CA GLY A 73 3.72 6.42 -10.73
C GLY A 73 4.15 7.89 -10.84
N LEU A 74 4.71 8.47 -9.78
CA LEU A 74 5.13 9.88 -9.76
C LEU A 74 6.23 10.16 -10.81
N PRO A 75 7.32 9.38 -10.87
CA PRO A 75 8.39 9.59 -11.84
C PRO A 75 7.95 9.37 -13.29
N ILE A 76 7.02 8.45 -13.54
CA ILE A 76 6.40 8.29 -14.87
C ILE A 76 5.71 9.58 -15.30
N GLY A 77 4.85 10.13 -14.43
CA GLY A 77 4.10 11.36 -14.72
C GLY A 77 4.95 12.64 -14.74
N LEU A 78 6.08 12.64 -14.03
CA LEU A 78 7.01 13.77 -13.98
C LEU A 78 8.10 13.73 -15.05
N ALA A 79 8.47 12.57 -15.59
CA ALA A 79 9.53 12.48 -16.59
C ALA A 79 9.13 13.18 -17.90
N ASN A 80 10.10 13.83 -18.57
CA ASN A 80 9.90 14.40 -19.92
C ASN A 80 10.41 13.46 -21.02
N LYS A 81 11.29 12.53 -20.67
CA LYS A 81 11.94 11.57 -21.58
C LYS A 81 12.09 10.24 -20.85
N SER A 82 12.03 9.14 -21.60
CA SER A 82 12.32 7.79 -21.10
C SER A 82 11.57 7.41 -19.83
N HIS A 83 10.24 7.58 -19.81
CA HIS A 83 9.38 7.33 -18.64
C HIS A 83 9.63 5.98 -17.94
N GLY A 84 9.81 4.89 -18.71
CA GLY A 84 10.10 3.57 -18.15
C GLY A 84 11.44 3.48 -17.41
N ARG A 85 12.46 4.23 -17.84
CA ARG A 85 13.77 4.28 -17.14
C ARG A 85 13.66 5.05 -15.83
N ALA A 86 12.95 6.18 -15.85
CA ALA A 86 12.69 6.98 -14.65
C ALA A 86 11.92 6.17 -13.59
N ALA A 87 10.91 5.40 -14.03
CA ALA A 87 10.18 4.48 -13.17
C ALA A 87 11.07 3.41 -12.55
N MET A 88 11.89 2.74 -13.37
CA MET A 88 12.79 1.68 -12.90
C MET A 88 13.83 2.21 -11.90
N GLU A 89 14.44 3.36 -12.19
CA GLU A 89 15.44 3.99 -11.31
C GLU A 89 14.83 4.38 -9.96
N SER A 90 13.65 4.99 -9.98
CA SER A 90 12.95 5.36 -8.75
C SER A 90 12.59 4.17 -7.86
N LEU A 91 12.14 3.06 -8.47
CA LEU A 91 11.84 1.81 -7.77
C LEU A 91 13.09 1.25 -7.09
N ILE A 92 14.19 1.12 -7.84
CA ILE A 92 15.44 0.58 -7.29
C ILE A 92 16.01 1.50 -6.21
N THR A 93 15.91 2.82 -6.38
CA THR A 93 16.33 3.79 -5.38
C THR A 93 15.53 3.65 -4.09
N TYR A 94 14.20 3.51 -4.20
CA TYR A 94 13.33 3.28 -3.06
C TYR A 94 13.66 1.99 -2.30
N LEU A 95 13.83 0.88 -3.04
CA LEU A 95 14.20 -0.39 -2.42
C LEU A 95 15.57 -0.29 -1.75
N THR A 96 16.56 0.29 -2.44
CA THR A 96 17.91 0.49 -1.89
C THR A 96 17.88 1.29 -0.60
N PHE A 97 17.11 2.38 -0.56
CA PHE A 97 16.91 3.17 0.66
C PHE A 97 16.31 2.34 1.80
N ASN A 98 15.28 1.53 1.52
CA ASN A 98 14.69 0.64 2.52
C ASN A 98 15.69 -0.39 3.06
N TYR A 99 16.52 -0.98 2.18
CA TYR A 99 17.58 -1.90 2.60
C TYR A 99 18.67 -1.21 3.42
N PHE A 100 19.04 0.02 3.06
CA PHE A 100 20.00 0.82 3.84
C PHE A 100 19.47 1.13 5.24
N VAL A 101 18.22 1.58 5.35
CA VAL A 101 17.59 1.84 6.65
C VAL A 101 17.52 0.55 7.46
N GLY A 102 17.13 -0.57 6.83
CA GLY A 102 17.11 -1.88 7.49
C GLY A 102 18.49 -2.29 8.02
N ALA A 103 19.54 -2.16 7.22
CA ALA A 103 20.91 -2.46 7.64
C ALA A 103 21.38 -1.52 8.76
N MET A 104 21.07 -0.23 8.67
CA MET A 104 21.39 0.75 9.70
C MET A 104 20.73 0.38 11.04
N LEU A 105 19.46 0.01 11.02
CA LEU A 105 18.74 -0.41 12.23
C LEU A 105 19.24 -1.76 12.77
N SER A 106 19.70 -2.65 11.91
CA SER A 106 20.33 -3.91 12.35
C SER A 106 21.66 -3.70 13.06
N HIS A 107 22.49 -2.74 12.60
CA HIS A 107 23.80 -2.48 13.20
C HIS A 107 23.75 -1.49 14.37
N TRP A 108 22.93 -0.44 14.26
CA TRP A 108 22.90 0.69 15.20
C TRP A 108 21.51 0.95 15.78
N GLY A 109 20.55 0.05 15.64
CA GLY A 109 19.18 0.25 16.17
C GLY A 109 19.14 0.58 17.66
N ALA A 110 20.02 -0.04 18.46
CA ALA A 110 20.13 0.26 19.89
C ALA A 110 20.56 1.71 20.19
N PHE A 111 21.42 2.29 19.35
CA PHE A 111 21.83 3.70 19.47
C PHE A 111 20.66 4.65 19.16
N PHE A 112 19.79 4.27 18.23
CA PHE A 112 18.59 5.03 17.86
C PHE A 112 17.37 4.75 18.75
N GLY A 113 17.52 3.97 19.84
CA GLY A 113 16.40 3.65 20.74
C GLY A 113 15.44 2.59 20.20
N VAL A 114 15.85 1.81 19.19
CA VAL A 114 15.09 0.67 18.62
C VAL A 114 15.79 -0.65 18.99
N PRO A 115 15.57 -1.16 20.23
CA PRO A 115 16.14 -2.44 20.62
C PRO A 115 15.44 -3.58 19.87
N ASN A 116 16.21 -4.41 19.16
CA ASN A 116 15.77 -5.62 18.45
C ASN A 116 15.00 -5.41 17.12
N PHE A 117 15.49 -4.57 16.22
CA PHE A 117 14.93 -4.43 14.86
C PHE A 117 14.67 -5.77 14.15
N ASN A 118 15.59 -6.74 14.26
CA ASN A 118 15.45 -8.07 13.67
C ASN A 118 14.26 -8.91 14.20
N LYS A 119 13.59 -8.49 15.29
CA LYS A 119 12.42 -9.17 15.87
C LYS A 119 11.11 -8.38 15.73
N ILE A 120 11.15 -7.20 15.12
CA ILE A 120 9.94 -6.41 14.86
C ILE A 120 9.29 -7.02 13.62
N THR A 121 8.45 -8.03 13.81
CA THR A 121 7.46 -8.39 12.80
C THR A 121 6.58 -7.16 12.60
N ILE A 122 6.49 -6.64 11.37
CA ILE A 122 5.47 -5.66 11.03
C ILE A 122 4.14 -6.38 11.17
N THR A 123 3.55 -6.35 12.38
CA THR A 123 2.20 -6.81 12.62
C THR A 123 1.30 -5.96 11.73
N ALA A 124 0.49 -6.61 10.91
CA ALA A 124 -0.54 -5.93 10.14
C ALA A 124 -1.33 -4.99 11.06
N ASN A 125 -1.63 -3.80 10.55
CA ASN A 125 -2.38 -2.77 11.27
C ASN A 125 -3.60 -3.39 11.99
N ALA A 126 -3.87 -2.92 13.21
CA ALA A 126 -4.75 -3.54 14.19
C ALA A 126 -6.26 -3.48 13.87
N THR A 127 -6.66 -3.58 12.59
CA THR A 127 -8.07 -3.52 12.16
C THR A 127 -8.67 -4.86 11.76
N ASN A 128 -7.90 -5.96 11.72
CA ASN A 128 -8.42 -7.28 11.33
C ASN A 128 -8.46 -8.28 12.50
N GLY A 129 -8.42 -7.78 13.74
CA GLY A 129 -8.29 -8.60 14.96
C GLY A 129 -9.45 -8.50 15.94
N VAL A 130 -10.64 -8.08 15.51
CA VAL A 130 -11.87 -8.13 16.34
C VAL A 130 -13.01 -8.69 15.51
#